data_AF-M1T438-F1
#
_entry.id   AF-M1T438-F1
#
_cell.length_a   1.000
_cell.length_b   1.000
_cell.length_c   1.000
_cell.angle_alpha   90.00
_cell.angle_beta   90.00
_cell.angle_gamma   90.00
#
_symmetry.space_group_name_H-M   'P 1'
#
loop_
_entity.id
_entity.type
_entity.pdbx_description
1 polymer ?
#
loop_
_entity_poly.entity_id
_entity_poly.type
_entity_poly.pdbx_seq_one_letter_code
_entity_poly.pdbx_strand_id
1 'polypeptide(L)'
;MPRKPSKTIDEQIYEARLKITEAKEKYSAQRYFETMPTYDPLYKYCYTTSNRTIPGYEQNVDDWLRAVIKHMGLRHRGHGGELTKAVLISIPTGLSTKDIDTWIDYETRKLRKLATGRAKKK
;
A
#
# COMPACT_ATOMS: atom_id res chain seq x y z
N MET A 1 0.34 -40.68 0.98
CA MET A 1 -0.20 -40.07 2.22
C MET A 1 -0.75 -38.70 1.90
N PRO A 2 -2.03 -38.39 2.18
CA PRO A 2 -2.56 -37.05 2.00
C PRO A 2 -1.84 -36.12 2.98
N ARG A 3 -1.20 -35.07 2.46
CA ARG A 3 -0.52 -34.07 3.30
C ARG A 3 -1.57 -33.44 4.20
N LYS A 4 -1.40 -33.55 5.53
CA LYS A 4 -2.21 -32.75 6.47
C LYS A 4 -2.12 -31.28 6.04
N PRO A 5 -3.25 -30.57 5.89
CA PRO A 5 -3.20 -29.15 5.59
C PRO A 5 -2.37 -28.47 6.68
N SER A 6 -1.33 -27.74 6.28
CA SER A 6 -0.34 -27.19 7.22
C SER A 6 -0.89 -26.04 8.07
N LYS A 7 -2.15 -25.63 7.83
CA LYS A 7 -2.82 -24.49 8.45
C LYS A 7 -4.28 -24.82 8.71
N THR A 8 -4.81 -24.35 9.82
CA THR A 8 -6.23 -24.50 10.16
C THR A 8 -7.12 -23.75 9.17
N ILE A 9 -8.41 -24.10 9.10
CA ILE A 9 -9.37 -23.41 8.21
C ILE A 9 -9.46 -21.92 8.58
N ASP A 10 -9.49 -21.61 9.88
CA ASP A 10 -9.56 -20.24 10.38
C ASP A 10 -8.32 -19.42 10.00
N GLU A 11 -7.13 -20.02 10.08
CA GLU A 11 -5.89 -19.38 9.60
C GLU A 11 -5.94 -19.08 8.11
N GLN A 12 -6.49 -19.99 7.29
CA GLN A 12 -6.65 -19.78 5.86
C GLN A 12 -7.64 -18.65 5.54
N ILE A 13 -8.77 -18.59 6.27
CA ILE A 13 -9.76 -17.52 6.14
C ILE A 13 -9.12 -16.18 6.51
N TYR A 14 -8.36 -16.13 7.61
CA TYR A 14 -7.66 -14.93 8.04
C TYR A 14 -6.64 -14.46 6.99
N GLU A 15 -5.82 -15.36 6.46
CA GLU A 15 -4.86 -15.03 5.39
C GLU A 15 -5.54 -14.54 4.11
N ALA A 16 -6.67 -15.15 3.74
CA ALA A 16 -7.45 -14.72 2.59
C ALA A 16 -8.01 -13.31 2.79
N ARG A 17 -8.55 -13.00 3.97
CA ARG A 17 -9.05 -11.65 4.32
C ARG A 17 -7.95 -10.60 4.21
N LEU A 18 -6.76 -10.88 4.76
CA LEU A 18 -5.62 -9.97 4.63
C LEU A 18 -5.24 -9.72 3.18
N LYS A 19 -5.16 -10.76 2.34
CA LYS A 19 -4.86 -10.61 0.90
C LYS A 19 -5.91 -9.79 0.17
N ILE A 20 -7.19 -9.93 0.51
CA ILE A 20 -8.27 -9.12 -0.06
C ILE A 20 -8.07 -7.66 0.34
N THR A 21 -7.75 -7.38 1.59
CA THR A 21 -7.46 -6.01 2.06
C THR A 21 -6.28 -5.42 1.30
N GLU A 22 -5.17 -6.14 1.17
CA GLU A 22 -4.01 -5.67 0.39
C GLU A 22 -4.34 -5.43 -1.09
N ALA A 23 -5.17 -6.28 -1.69
CA ALA A 23 -5.59 -6.11 -3.08
C ALA A 23 -6.46 -4.86 -3.23
N LYS A 24 -7.35 -4.58 -2.27
CA LYS A 24 -8.17 -3.36 -2.25
C LYS A 24 -7.30 -2.11 -2.14
N GLU A 25 -6.35 -2.08 -1.20
CA GLU A 25 -5.41 -0.96 -1.05
C GLU A 25 -4.58 -0.72 -2.33
N LYS A 26 -4.12 -1.79 -2.98
CA LYS A 26 -3.39 -1.68 -4.25
C LYS A 26 -4.27 -1.14 -5.36
N TYR A 27 -5.52 -1.60 -5.44
CA TYR A 27 -6.48 -1.16 -6.44
C TYR A 27 -6.82 0.32 -6.28
N SER A 28 -7.14 0.76 -5.05
CA SER A 28 -7.47 2.17 -4.79
C SER A 28 -6.28 3.08 -5.04
N ALA A 29 -5.08 2.72 -4.54
CA ALA A 29 -3.87 3.47 -4.82
C ALA A 29 -3.52 3.51 -6.32
N GLN A 30 -3.82 2.45 -7.08
CA GLN A 30 -3.60 2.42 -8.52
C GLN A 30 -4.53 3.39 -9.26
N ARG A 31 -5.80 3.52 -8.85
CA ARG A 31 -6.72 4.51 -9.43
C ARG A 31 -6.19 5.94 -9.24
N TYR A 32 -5.66 6.25 -8.07
CA TYR A 32 -4.99 7.52 -7.82
C TYR A 32 -3.74 7.70 -8.66
N PHE A 33 -2.96 6.66 -8.86
CA PHE A 33 -1.76 6.70 -9.68
C PHE A 33 -2.09 7.04 -11.15
N GLU A 34 -3.21 6.52 -11.67
CA GLU A 34 -3.67 6.78 -13.04
C GLU A 34 -4.12 8.23 -13.28
N THR A 35 -4.43 8.99 -12.22
CA THR A 35 -4.74 10.42 -12.35
C THR A 35 -3.49 11.30 -12.40
N MET A 36 -2.30 10.73 -12.14
CA MET A 36 -1.05 11.48 -12.12
C MET A 36 -0.44 11.64 -13.52
N PRO A 37 0.18 12.79 -13.83
CA PRO A 37 0.71 13.04 -15.16
C PRO A 37 2.01 12.28 -15.40
N THR A 38 2.12 11.72 -16.60
CA THR A 38 3.28 10.96 -17.07
C THR A 38 4.46 11.85 -17.48
N TYR A 39 4.19 13.09 -17.92
CA TYR A 39 5.18 13.97 -18.55
C TYR A 39 5.02 15.42 -18.07
N ASP A 40 5.34 15.68 -16.80
CA ASP A 40 5.40 17.06 -16.27
C ASP A 40 6.44 17.17 -15.15
N PRO A 41 7.65 17.72 -15.40
CA PRO A 41 8.72 17.80 -14.40
C PRO A 41 8.38 18.64 -13.16
N LEU A 42 7.39 19.53 -13.25
CA LEU A 42 7.02 20.48 -12.20
C LEU A 42 5.69 20.14 -11.51
N TYR A 43 5.18 18.93 -11.74
CA TYR A 43 3.91 18.50 -11.19
C TYR A 43 3.85 18.66 -9.67
N LYS A 44 2.90 19.48 -9.20
CA LYS A 44 2.60 19.67 -7.78
C LYS A 44 1.52 18.70 -7.36
N TYR A 45 1.83 17.83 -6.39
CA TYR A 45 0.85 16.93 -5.80
C TYR A 45 -0.14 17.75 -4.96
N CYS A 46 -1.42 17.76 -5.36
CA CYS A 46 -2.47 18.45 -4.63
C CYS A 46 -3.70 17.55 -4.52
N TYR A 47 -4.06 17.15 -3.30
CA TYR A 47 -5.13 16.18 -3.08
C TYR A 47 -6.46 16.57 -3.75
N THR A 48 -6.82 17.84 -3.70
CA THR A 48 -8.11 18.35 -4.20
C THR A 48 -8.18 18.43 -5.73
N THR A 49 -7.06 18.72 -6.39
CA THR A 49 -7.05 18.98 -7.85
C THR A 49 -6.49 17.80 -8.66
N SER A 50 -5.60 17.00 -8.09
CA SER A 50 -4.96 15.85 -8.75
C SER A 50 -5.90 14.66 -8.97
N ASN A 51 -7.06 14.63 -8.31
CA ASN A 51 -7.88 13.41 -8.18
C ASN A 51 -9.34 13.62 -8.62
N ARG A 52 -9.62 14.66 -9.43
CA ARG A 52 -10.99 15.07 -9.82
C ARG A 52 -11.77 14.00 -10.59
N THR A 53 -11.09 13.03 -11.18
CA THR A 53 -11.69 11.90 -11.88
C THR A 53 -12.19 10.80 -10.94
N ILE A 54 -11.84 10.85 -9.64
CA ILE A 54 -12.26 9.88 -8.63
C ILE A 54 -13.51 10.42 -7.91
N PRO A 55 -14.62 9.67 -7.90
CA PRO A 55 -15.83 10.04 -7.16
C PRO A 55 -15.54 10.34 -5.68
N GLY A 56 -16.17 11.38 -5.13
CA GLY A 56 -15.88 11.87 -3.77
C GLY A 56 -16.02 10.83 -2.66
N TYR A 57 -16.96 9.89 -2.78
CA TYR A 57 -17.17 8.82 -1.80
C TYR A 57 -16.06 7.75 -1.80
N GLU A 58 -15.22 7.73 -2.84
CA GLU A 58 -14.06 6.85 -2.95
C GLU A 58 -12.76 7.60 -2.65
N GLN A 59 -12.84 8.89 -2.33
CA GLN A 59 -11.65 9.68 -2.07
C GLN A 59 -11.08 9.37 -0.68
N ASN A 60 -9.82 8.95 -0.65
CA ASN A 60 -9.08 8.60 0.55
C ASN A 60 -7.64 9.17 0.47
N VAL A 61 -7.21 9.83 1.54
CA VAL A 61 -5.88 10.46 1.63
C VAL A 61 -4.76 9.42 1.63
N ASP A 62 -4.95 8.28 2.27
CA ASP A 62 -3.92 7.25 2.36
C ASP A 62 -3.63 6.63 0.99
N ASP A 63 -4.68 6.36 0.22
CA ASP A 63 -4.54 5.81 -1.13
C ASP A 63 -3.89 6.81 -2.09
N TRP A 64 -4.22 8.09 -1.95
CA TRP A 64 -3.52 9.16 -2.65
C TRP A 64 -2.04 9.21 -2.27
N LEU A 65 -1.69 9.17 -0.98
CA LEU A 65 -0.30 9.19 -0.52
C LEU A 65 0.49 7.96 -1.00
N ARG A 66 -0.12 6.76 -0.99
CA ARG A 66 0.48 5.55 -1.59
C ARG A 66 0.81 5.77 -3.06
N ALA A 67 -0.10 6.37 -3.81
CA ALA A 67 0.11 6.68 -5.22
C ALA A 67 1.23 7.71 -5.42
N VAL A 68 1.29 8.76 -4.59
CA VAL A 68 2.34 9.79 -4.66
C VAL A 68 3.71 9.16 -4.40
N ILE A 69 3.84 8.34 -3.36
CA ILE A 69 5.09 7.63 -3.05
C ILE A 69 5.54 6.78 -4.25
N LYS A 70 4.62 6.02 -4.86
CA LYS A 70 4.90 5.21 -6.04
C LYS A 70 5.33 6.07 -7.23
N HIS A 71 4.62 7.18 -7.48
CA HIS A 71 4.89 8.07 -8.60
C HIS A 71 6.24 8.79 -8.47
N MET A 72 6.57 9.33 -7.29
CA MET A 72 7.88 9.91 -7.03
C MET A 72 9.02 8.90 -7.18
N GLY A 73 8.80 7.65 -6.74
CA GLY A 73 9.81 6.59 -6.84
C GLY A 73 10.08 6.07 -8.26
N LEU A 74 9.15 6.30 -9.21
CA LEU A 74 9.30 5.90 -10.61
C LEU A 74 9.89 7.00 -11.50
N ARG A 75 9.94 8.25 -11.02
CA ARG A 75 10.36 9.40 -11.81
C ARG A 75 11.84 9.72 -11.62
N HIS A 76 12.42 10.39 -12.62
CA HIS A 76 13.79 10.87 -12.55
C HIS A 76 13.95 12.02 -11.55
N ARG A 77 15.13 12.09 -10.94
CA ARG A 77 15.56 13.23 -10.12
C ARG A 77 15.47 14.53 -10.92
N GLY A 78 14.96 15.59 -10.30
CA GLY A 78 14.74 16.88 -10.95
C GLY A 78 13.45 16.99 -11.78
N HIS A 79 12.74 15.86 -11.99
CA HIS A 79 11.45 15.82 -12.67
C HIS A 79 10.35 15.37 -11.70
N GLY A 80 10.36 15.86 -10.46
CA GLY A 80 9.39 15.47 -9.42
C GLY A 80 9.57 14.05 -8.85
N GLY A 81 10.67 13.37 -9.21
CA GLY A 81 11.06 12.08 -8.64
C GLY A 81 12.27 12.19 -7.71
N GLU A 82 12.40 11.23 -6.80
CA GLU A 82 13.55 11.09 -5.90
C GLU A 82 13.67 9.63 -5.43
N LEU A 83 14.87 9.24 -4.99
CA LEU A 83 15.06 7.94 -4.34
C LEU A 83 14.24 7.89 -3.05
N THR A 84 13.23 7.03 -3.04
CA THR A 84 12.39 6.82 -1.86
C THR A 84 12.36 5.35 -1.44
N LYS A 85 12.31 5.15 -0.12
CA LYS A 85 12.01 3.86 0.52
C LYS A 85 10.74 3.97 1.37
N ALA A 86 9.96 5.03 1.20
CA ALA A 86 8.77 5.28 1.97
C ALA A 86 7.76 4.16 1.76
N VAL A 87 7.08 3.80 2.84
CA VAL A 87 5.96 2.86 2.86
C VAL A 87 4.89 3.52 3.72
N LEU A 88 3.68 3.61 3.20
CA LEU A 88 2.52 4.05 3.99
C LEU A 88 1.82 2.83 4.57
N ILE A 89 1.46 2.93 5.85
CA ILE A 89 0.74 1.90 6.59
C ILE A 89 -0.48 2.58 7.21
N SER A 90 -1.68 2.14 6.85
CA SER A 90 -2.95 2.69 7.36
C SER A 90 -3.50 1.83 8.47
N ILE A 91 -3.74 2.41 9.64
CA ILE A 91 -4.41 1.72 10.75
C ILE A 91 -5.90 1.60 10.42
N PRO A 92 -6.48 0.39 10.35
CA PRO A 92 -7.90 0.24 10.11
C PRO A 92 -8.71 0.77 11.30
N THR A 93 -9.73 1.58 11.05
CA THR A 93 -10.64 2.08 12.08
C THR A 93 -11.77 1.09 12.38
N GLY A 94 -12.27 1.08 13.62
CA GLY A 94 -13.44 0.26 14.00
C GLY A 94 -13.12 -1.21 14.26
N LEU A 95 -11.85 -1.54 14.51
CA LEU A 95 -11.41 -2.87 14.90
C LEU A 95 -11.37 -3.05 16.42
N SER A 96 -11.49 -4.30 16.88
CA SER A 96 -11.22 -4.64 18.27
C SER A 96 -9.72 -4.49 18.59
N THR A 97 -9.36 -4.30 19.87
CA THR A 97 -7.95 -4.22 20.30
C THR A 97 -7.13 -5.42 19.82
N LYS A 98 -7.70 -6.63 19.90
CA LYS A 98 -7.06 -7.86 19.45
C LYS A 98 -6.78 -7.85 17.95
N ASP A 99 -7.72 -7.35 17.14
CA ASP A 99 -7.54 -7.27 15.69
C ASP A 99 -6.50 -6.20 15.30
N ILE A 100 -6.42 -5.10 16.05
CA ILE A 100 -5.38 -4.07 15.90
C ILE A 100 -4.00 -4.68 16.17
N ASP A 101 -3.82 -5.39 17.29
CA ASP A 101 -2.54 -6.03 17.62
C ASP A 101 -2.12 -7.04 16.53
N THR A 102 -3.08 -7.83 16.05
CA THR A 102 -2.83 -8.80 14.98
C THR A 102 -2.43 -8.12 13.67
N TRP A 103 -3.05 -6.99 13.34
CA TRP A 103 -2.71 -6.19 12.17
C TRP A 103 -1.31 -5.55 12.30
N ILE A 104 -0.96 -5.03 13.48
CA ILE A 104 0.39 -4.48 13.77
C ILE A 104 1.45 -5.58 13.58
N ASP A 105 1.19 -6.78 14.11
CA ASP A 105 2.10 -7.92 13.95
C ASP A 105 2.26 -8.36 12.49
N TYR A 106 1.16 -8.32 11.72
CA TYR A 106 1.20 -8.59 10.30
C TYR A 106 2.09 -7.60 9.53
N GLU A 107 1.84 -6.30 9.70
CA GLU A 107 2.60 -5.24 9.01
C GLU A 107 4.06 -5.22 9.46
N THR A 108 4.33 -5.43 10.75
CA THR A 108 5.70 -5.53 11.28
C THR A 108 6.47 -6.69 10.62
N ARG A 109 5.85 -7.87 10.48
CA ARG A 109 6.49 -9.00 9.77
C ARG A 109 6.79 -8.69 8.32
N LYS A 110 5.89 -7.98 7.63
CA LYS A 110 6.07 -7.54 6.24
C LYS A 110 7.22 -6.55 6.11
N LEU A 111 7.29 -5.54 6.97
CA LEU A 111 8.40 -4.57 7.00
C LEU A 111 9.74 -5.26 7.29
N ARG A 112 9.77 -6.21 8.23
CA ARG A 112 10.98 -7.01 8.51
C ARG A 112 11.45 -7.78 7.28
N LYS A 113 10.54 -8.40 6.52
CA LYS A 113 10.86 -9.09 5.25
C LYS A 113 11.43 -8.12 4.22
N LEU A 114 10.86 -6.92 4.09
CA LEU A 114 11.36 -5.90 3.17
C LEU A 114 12.75 -5.38 3.56
N ALA A 115 13.00 -5.18 4.86
CA ALA A 115 14.29 -4.73 5.37
C ALA A 115 15.39 -5.80 5.20
N THR A 116 15.11 -7.04 5.60
CA THR A 116 16.07 -8.16 5.58
C THR A 116 16.25 -8.78 4.19
N GLY A 117 15.19 -8.86 3.37
CA GLY A 117 15.27 -9.35 1.99
C GLY A 117 16.16 -8.49 1.10
N ARG A 118 16.31 -7.19 1.41
CA ARG A 118 17.26 -6.29 0.74
C ARG A 118 18.73 -6.54 1.16
N ALA A 119 18.98 -7.11 2.34
CA ALA A 119 20.34 -7.37 2.83
C ALA A 119 21.02 -8.53 2.07
N LYS A 120 20.25 -9.47 1.49
CA LYS A 120 20.78 -10.62 0.73
C LYS A 120 21.16 -10.31 -0.73
N LYS A 121 20.91 -9.09 -1.22
CA LYS A 121 21.20 -8.67 -2.61
C LYS A 121 22.43 -7.74 -2.71
N LYS A 122 23.26 -7.66 -1.68
CA LYS A 122 24.54 -6.95 -1.71
C LYS A 122 25.69 -7.93 -1.80
#